data_AF-A0A2V6B975-F1
#
_entry.id   AF-A0A2V6B975-F1
#
_cell.length_a   1.000
_cell.length_b   1.000
_cell.length_c   1.000
_cell.angle_alpha   90.00
_cell.angle_beta   90.00
_cell.angle_gamma   90.00
#
_symmetry.space_group_name_H-M   'P 1'
#
loop_
_entity.id
_entity.type
_entity.pdbx_description
1 polymer ?
#
loop_
_entity_poly.entity_id
_entity_poly.type
_entity_poly.pdbx_seq_one_letter_code
_entity_poly.pdbx_strand_id
1 'polypeptide(L)'
;MLQGQEISRSEKVTGRGTDAPEDASVQILDAAASSAIAADRAPRHALLAVPLAAAVTLGVHLVVSKKEPLDESRSYTIFLTLFFAGAIAAALTQWRWPAVRARMRGLRPLFTASVLLLCGWELITSGLRLLPLPYFPSPGGVLQSMINDRALLFDSTWHSLVLLLGGYGLGVASGFITGVCIGWSKPVRYWGMPLLKVVGPIPATAWIPLAMVVSPSAVFSAAALIALAVWFPVTMLTASGISNTRTSYLDVARTLGAGPRYLIFRVAIPAALPSIFVGLFMGLGASFLTLVVAESVGVKSGLGWYVSWAQGWAEYGKVYASLVIMAAFFSTIMTLLFKLRDRVLVWQKGMIKW
;
A
#
# COMPACT_ATOMS: atom_id res chain seq x y z
N MET A 1 12.96 30.07 -62.53
CA MET A 1 13.06 31.46 -62.99
C MET A 1 11.83 32.19 -62.47
N LEU A 2 12.05 33.26 -61.67
CA LEU A 2 11.28 34.52 -61.45
C LEU A 2 9.74 34.43 -61.44
N GLN A 3 8.95 34.97 -60.50
CA GLN A 3 8.86 36.31 -59.86
C GLN A 3 8.04 36.11 -58.56
N GLY A 4 8.20 36.82 -57.44
CA GLY A 4 8.34 38.26 -57.24
C GLY A 4 7.04 38.81 -56.64
N GLN A 5 7.07 39.41 -55.45
CA GLN A 5 6.36 40.66 -55.10
C GLN A 5 6.64 41.07 -53.65
N GLU A 6 7.00 42.33 -53.53
CA GLU A 6 7.39 43.12 -52.36
C GLU A 6 6.18 43.83 -51.71
N ILE A 7 6.28 44.04 -50.39
CA ILE A 7 6.01 45.29 -49.63
C ILE A 7 4.58 45.89 -49.66
N SER A 8 3.95 46.02 -48.48
CA SER A 8 3.65 47.34 -47.88
C SER A 8 3.18 47.28 -46.42
N ARG A 9 3.42 48.41 -45.73
CA ARG A 9 3.52 48.69 -44.31
C ARG A 9 2.18 49.13 -43.68
N SER A 10 2.04 48.83 -42.38
CA SER A 10 1.58 49.68 -41.26
C SER A 10 0.19 50.36 -41.32
N GLU A 11 -0.68 50.07 -40.33
CA GLU A 11 -1.05 51.07 -39.31
C GLU A 11 -1.84 50.49 -38.11
N LYS A 12 -1.47 51.00 -36.91
CA LYS A 12 -2.28 51.34 -35.71
C LYS A 12 -3.07 50.29 -34.92
N VAL A 13 -2.43 49.87 -33.81
CA VAL A 13 -2.82 50.09 -32.41
C VAL A 13 -4.26 50.58 -32.14
N THR A 14 -5.05 49.77 -31.43
CA THR A 14 -5.95 50.23 -30.36
C THR A 14 -6.19 49.08 -29.38
N GLY A 15 -5.94 49.34 -28.10
CA GLY A 15 -5.76 48.30 -27.08
C GLY A 15 -7.02 47.69 -26.48
N ARG A 16 -6.82 46.56 -25.79
CA ARG A 16 -7.56 46.18 -24.57
C ARG A 16 -6.91 44.95 -23.91
N GLY A 17 -6.70 45.04 -22.60
CA GLY A 17 -6.89 43.92 -21.68
C GLY A 17 -5.76 42.91 -21.54
N THR A 18 -4.80 43.23 -20.68
CA THR A 18 -3.96 42.28 -19.96
C THR A 18 -4.77 41.51 -18.92
N ASP A 19 -5.59 40.53 -19.29
CA ASP A 19 -6.38 39.71 -18.34
C ASP A 19 -6.48 38.25 -18.82
N ALA A 20 -5.40 37.46 -18.77
CA ALA A 20 -5.42 36.08 -19.33
C ALA A 20 -4.82 34.93 -18.49
N PRO A 21 -4.08 35.13 -17.39
CA PRO A 21 -3.78 34.05 -16.45
C PRO A 21 -4.69 34.04 -15.21
N GLU A 22 -5.27 35.20 -14.85
CA GLU A 22 -6.13 35.32 -13.67
C GLU A 22 -7.50 34.68 -13.92
N ASP A 23 -8.12 34.92 -15.08
CA ASP A 23 -9.41 34.33 -15.44
C ASP A 23 -9.41 32.79 -15.50
N ALA A 24 -8.32 32.17 -15.94
CA ALA A 24 -8.22 30.70 -15.98
C ALA A 24 -8.08 30.10 -14.57
N SER A 25 -7.33 30.77 -13.68
CA SER A 25 -7.17 30.34 -12.29
C SER A 25 -8.45 30.58 -11.47
N VAL A 26 -9.15 31.69 -11.71
CA VAL A 26 -10.47 31.99 -11.14
C VAL A 26 -11.52 31.03 -11.67
N GLN A 27 -11.53 30.68 -12.97
CA GLN A 27 -12.44 29.67 -13.52
C GLN A 27 -12.18 28.26 -12.98
N ILE A 28 -10.93 27.87 -12.74
CA ILE A 28 -10.60 26.58 -12.10
C ILE A 28 -11.04 26.59 -10.64
N LEU A 29 -10.84 27.70 -9.93
CA LEU A 29 -11.30 27.88 -8.56
C LEU A 29 -12.83 27.90 -8.45
N ASP A 30 -13.54 28.51 -9.41
CA ASP A 30 -14.99 28.53 -9.49
C ASP A 30 -15.57 27.18 -9.96
N ALA A 31 -14.86 26.43 -10.81
CA ALA A 31 -15.21 25.05 -11.15
C ALA A 31 -14.99 24.09 -9.96
N ALA A 32 -13.93 24.31 -9.18
CA ALA A 32 -13.68 23.59 -7.94
C ALA A 32 -14.68 23.99 -6.84
N ALA A 33 -15.05 25.27 -6.75
CA ALA A 33 -16.05 25.76 -5.80
C ALA A 33 -17.46 25.30 -6.20
N SER A 34 -17.82 25.31 -7.48
CA SER A 34 -19.11 24.80 -7.96
C SER A 34 -19.21 23.28 -7.87
N SER A 35 -18.13 22.51 -8.05
CA SER A 35 -18.12 21.07 -7.75
C SER A 35 -18.18 20.78 -6.24
N ALA A 36 -17.57 21.61 -5.39
CA ALA A 36 -17.69 21.53 -3.94
C ALA A 36 -19.10 21.92 -3.44
N ILE A 37 -19.76 22.90 -4.06
CA ILE A 37 -21.13 23.34 -3.77
C ILE A 37 -22.15 22.34 -4.37
N ALA A 38 -21.90 21.77 -5.54
CA ALA A 38 -22.71 20.69 -6.11
C ALA A 38 -22.60 19.39 -5.30
N ALA A 39 -21.44 19.13 -4.68
CA ALA A 39 -21.24 18.01 -3.76
C ALA A 39 -22.06 18.15 -2.45
N ASP A 40 -22.60 19.34 -2.15
CA ASP A 40 -23.51 19.56 -1.01
C ASP A 40 -24.95 19.09 -1.27
N ARG A 41 -25.27 18.71 -2.52
CA ARG A 41 -26.56 18.13 -2.91
C ARG A 41 -26.51 16.62 -3.10
N ALA A 42 -25.64 15.89 -2.40
CA ALA A 42 -25.79 14.44 -2.34
C ALA A 42 -27.16 14.11 -1.73
N PRO A 43 -28.10 13.54 -2.49
CA PRO A 43 -29.48 13.43 -2.06
C PRO A 43 -29.59 12.49 -0.86
N ARG A 44 -30.55 12.75 0.03
CA ARG A 44 -30.70 12.02 1.31
C ARG A 44 -30.82 10.49 1.12
N HIS A 45 -31.27 10.01 -0.04
CA HIS A 45 -31.31 8.57 -0.37
C HIS A 45 -29.92 7.93 -0.52
N ALA A 46 -28.87 8.68 -0.81
CA ALA A 46 -27.49 8.19 -0.83
C ALA A 46 -26.97 7.79 0.57
N LEU A 47 -27.67 8.19 1.65
CA LEU A 47 -27.40 7.72 3.02
C LEU A 47 -27.88 6.28 3.24
N LEU A 48 -28.87 5.84 2.46
CA LEU A 48 -29.51 4.52 2.62
C LEU A 48 -28.89 3.45 1.72
N ALA A 49 -27.97 3.79 0.82
CA ALA A 49 -27.37 2.83 -0.12
C ALA A 49 -26.65 1.67 0.59
N VAL A 50 -25.85 1.95 1.63
CA VAL A 50 -25.13 0.92 2.40
C VAL A 50 -26.07 0.02 3.21
N PRO A 51 -27.03 0.54 4.00
CA PRO A 51 -27.96 -0.32 4.72
C PRO A 51 -28.91 -1.07 3.78
N LEU A 52 -29.30 -0.51 2.63
CA LEU A 52 -30.11 -1.23 1.63
C LEU A 52 -29.33 -2.40 1.04
N ALA A 53 -28.06 -2.20 0.65
CA ALA A 53 -27.20 -3.26 0.15
C ALA A 53 -27.02 -4.38 1.20
N ALA A 54 -26.75 -4.01 2.46
CA ALA A 54 -26.62 -4.98 3.55
C ALA A 54 -27.93 -5.74 3.84
N ALA A 55 -29.10 -5.09 3.72
CA ALA A 55 -30.40 -5.76 3.82
C ALA A 55 -30.63 -6.77 2.70
N VAL A 56 -30.26 -6.42 1.46
CA VAL A 56 -30.34 -7.32 0.31
C VAL A 56 -29.42 -8.52 0.50
N THR A 57 -28.17 -8.29 0.92
CA THR A 57 -27.21 -9.37 1.21
C THR A 57 -27.69 -10.29 2.33
N LEU A 58 -28.25 -9.74 3.40
CA LEU A 58 -28.81 -10.53 4.50
C LEU A 58 -30.03 -11.34 4.04
N GLY A 59 -30.93 -10.74 3.24
CA GLY A 59 -32.08 -11.45 2.67
C GLY A 59 -31.66 -12.59 1.74
N VAL A 60 -30.65 -12.37 0.90
CA VAL A 60 -30.06 -13.40 0.04
C VAL A 60 -29.43 -14.51 0.88
N HIS A 61 -28.66 -14.17 1.92
CA HIS A 61 -28.02 -15.14 2.79
C HIS A 61 -29.05 -16.04 3.49
N LEU A 62 -30.14 -15.49 4.02
CA LEU A 62 -31.18 -16.29 4.68
C LEU A 62 -31.84 -17.33 3.77
N VAL A 63 -31.86 -17.08 2.45
CA VAL A 63 -32.37 -18.04 1.45
C VAL A 63 -31.32 -19.09 1.10
N VAL A 64 -30.06 -18.66 0.94
CA VAL A 64 -28.93 -19.50 0.53
C VAL A 64 -28.42 -20.40 1.66
N SER A 65 -28.40 -19.88 2.89
CA SER A 65 -27.96 -20.52 4.13
C SER A 65 -28.66 -21.85 4.42
N LYS A 66 -29.87 -22.09 3.89
CA LYS A 66 -30.60 -23.36 4.06
C LYS A 66 -29.88 -24.56 3.44
N LYS A 67 -28.89 -24.31 2.58
CA LYS A 67 -28.13 -25.33 1.84
C LYS A 67 -26.68 -25.47 2.31
N GLU A 68 -26.29 -24.73 3.35
CA GLU A 68 -24.93 -24.68 3.91
C GLU A 68 -24.82 -25.43 5.25
N PRO A 69 -23.60 -25.82 5.68
CA PRO A 69 -23.37 -26.34 7.02
C PRO A 69 -23.81 -25.34 8.10
N LEU A 70 -24.43 -25.83 9.17
CA LEU A 70 -25.06 -24.99 10.20
C LEU A 70 -24.06 -24.04 10.90
N ASP A 71 -22.82 -24.48 11.09
CA ASP A 71 -21.81 -23.68 11.79
C ASP A 71 -21.31 -22.49 10.96
N GLU A 72 -21.12 -22.68 9.66
CA GLU A 72 -20.70 -21.62 8.72
C GLU A 72 -21.80 -20.58 8.54
N SER A 73 -23.04 -21.06 8.38
CA SER A 73 -24.24 -20.24 8.29
C SER A 73 -24.44 -19.36 9.53
N ARG A 74 -24.28 -19.92 10.74
CA ARG A 74 -24.56 -19.20 11.99
C ARG A 74 -23.59 -18.05 12.21
N SER A 75 -22.30 -18.30 12.05
CA SER A 75 -21.26 -17.28 12.25
C SER A 75 -21.37 -16.14 11.24
N TYR A 76 -21.68 -16.48 9.99
CA TYR A 76 -21.83 -15.48 8.94
C TYR A 76 -23.15 -14.70 9.04
N THR A 77 -24.24 -15.34 9.49
CA THR A 77 -25.49 -14.63 9.85
C THR A 77 -25.26 -13.62 10.97
N ILE A 78 -24.49 -13.98 12.01
CA ILE A 78 -24.13 -13.05 13.10
C ILE A 78 -23.28 -11.89 12.55
N PHE A 79 -22.32 -12.17 11.68
CA PHE A 79 -21.50 -11.13 11.06
C PHE A 79 -22.32 -10.16 10.20
N LEU A 80 -23.19 -10.67 9.32
CA LEU A 80 -24.04 -9.85 8.45
C LEU A 80 -25.06 -9.04 9.26
N THR A 81 -25.64 -9.61 10.32
CA THR A 81 -26.57 -8.88 11.20
C THR A 81 -25.87 -7.76 11.97
N LEU A 82 -24.65 -8.00 12.49
CA LEU A 82 -23.84 -6.96 13.13
C LEU A 82 -23.40 -5.87 12.15
N PHE A 83 -22.99 -6.26 10.93
CA PHE A 83 -22.62 -5.32 9.88
C PHE A 83 -23.81 -4.46 9.46
N PHE A 84 -24.99 -5.06 9.29
CA PHE A 84 -26.23 -4.36 8.99
C PHE A 84 -26.62 -3.39 10.12
N ALA A 85 -26.56 -3.83 11.39
CA ALA A 85 -26.80 -2.97 12.54
C ALA A 85 -25.80 -1.79 12.61
N GLY A 86 -24.52 -2.06 12.35
CA GLY A 86 -23.47 -1.03 12.26
C GLY A 86 -23.69 -0.04 11.12
N ALA A 87 -24.14 -0.51 9.95
CA ALA A 87 -24.48 0.33 8.81
C ALA A 87 -25.69 1.24 9.11
N ILE A 88 -26.69 0.74 9.83
CA ILE A 88 -27.82 1.53 10.32
C ILE A 88 -27.35 2.58 11.34
N ALA A 89 -26.53 2.19 12.32
CA ALA A 89 -25.98 3.12 13.30
C ALA A 89 -25.13 4.22 12.65
N ALA A 90 -24.35 3.88 11.62
CA ALA A 90 -23.59 4.82 10.80
C ALA A 90 -24.50 5.77 10.01
N ALA A 91 -25.61 5.27 9.45
CA ALA A 91 -26.61 6.10 8.76
C ALA A 91 -27.30 7.07 9.73
N LEU A 92 -27.63 6.62 10.95
CA LEU A 92 -28.25 7.44 12.00
C LEU A 92 -27.29 8.50 12.58
N THR A 93 -26.01 8.16 12.76
CA THR A 93 -24.98 9.13 13.19
C THR A 93 -24.66 10.13 12.09
N GLN A 94 -24.63 9.73 10.81
CA GLN A 94 -24.54 10.66 9.67
C GLN A 94 -25.78 11.54 9.52
N TRP A 95 -26.95 11.05 9.95
CA TRP A 95 -28.17 11.86 10.03
C TRP A 95 -28.00 12.95 11.07
N ARG A 96 -27.46 12.60 12.24
CA ARG A 96 -27.31 13.52 13.38
C ARG A 96 -26.14 14.50 13.22
N TRP A 97 -25.01 14.06 12.66
CA TRP A 97 -23.76 14.84 12.63
C TRP A 97 -23.26 15.13 11.19
N PRO A 98 -23.38 16.38 10.71
CA PRO A 98 -23.02 16.73 9.32
C PRO A 98 -21.50 16.65 9.04
N ALA A 99 -20.64 16.80 10.04
CA ALA A 99 -19.19 16.64 9.90
C ALA A 99 -18.79 15.19 9.53
N VAL A 100 -19.46 14.21 10.13
CA VAL A 100 -19.28 12.77 9.81
C VAL A 100 -19.81 12.46 8.41
N ARG A 101 -20.91 13.11 8.01
CA ARG A 101 -21.49 13.00 6.66
C ARG A 101 -20.55 13.49 5.56
N ALA A 102 -19.79 14.55 5.81
CA ALA A 102 -18.79 15.06 4.86
C ALA A 102 -17.61 14.09 4.71
N ARG A 103 -17.11 13.53 5.83
CA ARG A 103 -15.97 12.60 5.81
C ARG A 103 -16.31 11.23 5.20
N MET A 104 -17.53 10.74 5.40
CA MET A 104 -17.96 9.43 4.88
C MET A 104 -18.48 9.49 3.43
N ARG A 105 -18.71 10.67 2.85
CA ARG A 105 -19.24 10.83 1.48
C ARG A 105 -18.37 10.12 0.43
N GLY A 106 -17.04 10.25 0.54
CA GLY A 106 -16.10 9.56 -0.36
C GLY A 106 -15.95 8.06 -0.12
N LEU A 107 -16.27 7.58 1.09
CA LEU A 107 -16.11 6.16 1.48
C LEU A 107 -17.36 5.31 1.17
N ARG A 108 -18.54 5.93 1.05
CA ARG A 108 -19.83 5.25 0.74
C ARG A 108 -19.81 4.35 -0.48
N PRO A 109 -19.34 4.77 -1.67
CA PRO A 109 -19.35 3.91 -2.85
C PRO A 109 -18.45 2.70 -2.66
N LEU A 110 -17.32 2.85 -1.94
CA LEU A 110 -16.42 1.74 -1.62
C LEU A 110 -17.11 0.71 -0.72
N PHE A 111 -17.72 1.15 0.40
CA PHE A 111 -18.44 0.22 1.28
C PHE A 111 -19.60 -0.47 0.57
N THR A 112 -20.37 0.25 -0.25
CA THR A 112 -21.48 -0.33 -1.00
C THR A 112 -20.99 -1.37 -2.01
N ALA A 113 -19.92 -1.07 -2.75
CA ALA A 113 -19.32 -2.00 -3.68
C ALA A 113 -18.74 -3.25 -2.97
N SER A 114 -18.09 -3.08 -1.82
CA SER A 114 -17.57 -4.21 -1.04
C SER A 114 -18.69 -5.15 -0.57
N VAL A 115 -19.81 -4.61 -0.08
CA VAL A 115 -20.97 -5.41 0.36
C VAL A 115 -21.61 -6.14 -0.81
N LEU A 116 -21.78 -5.47 -1.95
CA LEU A 116 -22.31 -6.10 -3.17
C LEU A 116 -21.38 -7.18 -3.71
N LEU A 117 -20.06 -7.00 -3.60
CA LEU A 117 -19.07 -8.00 -4.00
C LEU A 117 -19.14 -9.25 -3.10
N LEU A 118 -19.27 -9.07 -1.78
CA LEU A 118 -19.50 -10.18 -0.85
C LEU A 118 -20.80 -10.91 -1.15
N CYS A 119 -21.87 -10.17 -1.44
CA CYS A 119 -23.14 -10.74 -1.86
C CYS A 119 -23.03 -11.54 -3.16
N GLY A 120 -22.28 -11.03 -4.14
CA GLY A 120 -22.01 -11.70 -5.40
C GLY A 120 -21.21 -12.99 -5.21
N TRP A 121 -20.16 -12.96 -4.38
CA TRP A 121 -19.38 -14.15 -4.02
C TRP A 121 -20.30 -15.24 -3.48
N GLU A 122 -21.08 -14.90 -2.46
CA GLU A 122 -21.99 -15.84 -1.80
C GLU A 122 -23.05 -16.42 -2.76
N LEU A 123 -23.62 -15.58 -3.64
CA LEU A 123 -24.55 -16.05 -4.65
C LEU A 123 -23.92 -17.08 -5.58
N ILE A 124 -22.67 -16.84 -6.01
CA ILE A 124 -21.97 -17.72 -6.95
C ILE A 124 -21.54 -19.04 -6.27
N THR A 125 -21.05 -18.97 -5.03
CA THR A 125 -20.55 -20.15 -4.31
C THR A 125 -21.68 -21.01 -3.73
N SER A 126 -22.52 -20.42 -2.87
CA SER A 126 -23.48 -21.16 -2.06
C SER A 126 -24.88 -21.15 -2.65
N GLY A 127 -25.25 -20.09 -3.36
CA GLY A 127 -26.56 -19.97 -4.01
C GLY A 127 -26.67 -20.85 -5.26
N LEU A 128 -25.84 -20.54 -6.26
CA LEU A 128 -25.87 -21.14 -7.58
C LEU A 128 -24.93 -22.35 -7.73
N ARG A 129 -24.00 -22.57 -6.79
CA ARG A 129 -23.01 -23.69 -6.79
C ARG A 129 -22.27 -23.84 -8.13
N LEU A 130 -21.90 -22.73 -8.78
CA LEU A 130 -21.15 -22.77 -10.04
C LEU A 130 -19.71 -23.25 -9.85
N LEU A 131 -19.18 -23.14 -8.63
CA LEU A 131 -17.78 -23.36 -8.32
C LEU A 131 -17.58 -24.67 -7.55
N PRO A 132 -16.54 -25.46 -7.87
CA PRO A 132 -16.28 -26.73 -7.21
C PRO A 132 -15.73 -26.53 -5.78
N LEU A 133 -16.37 -27.18 -4.81
CA LEU A 133 -15.81 -27.39 -3.47
C LEU A 133 -14.71 -28.46 -3.56
N PRO A 134 -13.60 -28.35 -2.79
CA PRO A 134 -13.35 -27.40 -1.70
C PRO A 134 -12.67 -26.09 -2.11
N TYR A 135 -12.31 -25.91 -3.39
CA TYR A 135 -11.45 -24.80 -3.87
C TYR A 135 -12.04 -23.39 -3.67
N PHE A 136 -13.37 -23.28 -3.70
CA PHE A 136 -14.07 -22.00 -3.56
C PHE A 136 -15.04 -22.04 -2.36
N PRO A 137 -14.53 -21.85 -1.13
CA PRO A 137 -15.36 -21.80 0.06
C PRO A 137 -16.29 -20.57 0.04
N SER A 138 -17.44 -20.67 0.73
CA SER A 138 -18.32 -19.52 0.92
C SER A 138 -17.68 -18.51 1.88
N PRO A 139 -18.10 -17.23 1.83
CA PRO A 139 -17.62 -16.21 2.79
C PRO A 139 -17.84 -16.62 4.26
N GLY A 140 -18.89 -17.39 4.53
CA GLY A 140 -19.16 -17.95 5.86
C GLY A 140 -18.16 -19.04 6.27
N GLY A 141 -17.78 -19.93 5.36
CA GLY A 141 -16.72 -20.93 5.61
C GLY A 141 -15.35 -20.31 5.87
N VAL A 142 -15.01 -19.21 5.20
CA VAL A 142 -13.79 -18.43 5.47
C VAL A 142 -13.84 -17.82 6.86
N LEU A 143 -14.95 -17.17 7.23
CA LEU A 143 -15.12 -16.56 8.54
C LEU A 143 -15.06 -17.61 9.66
N GLN A 144 -15.69 -18.76 9.46
CA GLN A 144 -15.65 -19.87 10.42
C GLN A 144 -14.23 -20.40 10.60
N SER A 145 -13.47 -20.51 9.51
CA SER A 145 -12.06 -20.89 9.56
C SER A 145 -11.22 -19.90 10.37
N MET A 146 -11.47 -18.59 10.21
CA MET A 146 -10.81 -17.55 11.01
C MET A 146 -11.13 -17.66 12.50
N ILE A 147 -12.37 -18.01 12.86
CA ILE A 147 -12.80 -18.16 14.25
C ILE A 147 -12.20 -19.42 14.88
N ASN A 148 -12.27 -20.55 14.18
CA ASN A 148 -11.78 -21.83 14.65
C ASN A 148 -10.27 -21.81 14.90
N ASP A 149 -9.49 -21.28 13.94
CA ASP A 149 -8.02 -21.27 14.00
C ASP A 149 -7.46 -19.94 14.54
N ARG A 150 -8.29 -19.11 15.21
CA ARG A 150 -7.90 -17.75 15.66
C ARG A 150 -6.59 -17.69 16.45
N ALA A 151 -6.34 -18.69 17.31
CA ALA A 151 -5.13 -18.74 18.13
C ALA A 151 -3.89 -19.01 17.29
N LEU A 152 -3.98 -19.99 16.36
CA LEU A 152 -2.91 -20.35 15.46
C LEU A 152 -2.63 -19.24 14.42
N LEU A 153 -3.68 -18.58 13.92
CA LEU A 153 -3.57 -17.44 13.03
C LEU A 153 -2.92 -16.23 13.72
N PHE A 154 -3.26 -15.97 14.98
CA PHE A 154 -2.63 -14.91 15.76
C PHE A 154 -1.14 -15.19 15.98
N ASP A 155 -0.80 -16.40 16.39
CA ASP A 155 0.59 -16.84 16.60
C ASP A 155 1.40 -16.76 15.29
N SER A 156 0.82 -17.24 14.19
CA SER A 156 1.42 -17.14 12.86
C SER A 156 1.64 -15.69 12.43
N THR A 157 0.66 -14.81 12.66
CA THR A 157 0.77 -13.38 12.35
C THR A 157 1.88 -12.71 13.17
N TRP A 158 2.00 -13.07 14.45
CA TRP A 158 3.04 -12.56 15.34
C TRP A 158 4.43 -12.98 14.88
N HIS A 159 4.61 -14.26 14.54
CA HIS A 159 5.87 -14.78 14.00
C HIS A 159 6.26 -14.09 12.69
N SER A 160 5.30 -13.91 11.77
CA SER A 160 5.52 -13.14 10.53
C SER A 160 5.90 -11.70 10.81
N LEU A 161 5.29 -11.05 11.80
CA LEU A 161 5.64 -9.67 12.18
C LEU A 161 7.07 -9.56 12.71
N VAL A 162 7.47 -10.43 13.64
CA VAL A 162 8.81 -10.42 14.20
C VAL A 162 9.86 -10.68 13.12
N LEU A 163 9.60 -11.67 12.26
CA LEU A 163 10.49 -12.03 11.16
C LEU A 163 10.63 -10.89 10.14
N LEU A 164 9.50 -10.30 9.74
CA LEU A 164 9.46 -9.16 8.83
C LEU A 164 10.20 -7.96 9.41
N LEU A 165 9.91 -7.56 10.65
CA LEU A 165 10.56 -6.40 11.27
C LEU A 165 12.06 -6.62 11.48
N GLY A 166 12.48 -7.83 11.85
CA GLY A 166 13.88 -8.20 11.99
C GLY A 166 14.63 -8.11 10.65
N GLY A 167 14.12 -8.79 9.62
CA GLY A 167 14.73 -8.78 8.28
C GLY A 167 14.69 -7.39 7.64
N TYR A 168 13.56 -6.69 7.74
CA TYR A 168 13.39 -5.34 7.21
C TYR A 168 14.33 -4.35 7.90
N GLY A 169 14.42 -4.39 9.24
CA GLY A 169 15.34 -3.54 9.99
C GLY A 169 16.79 -3.72 9.59
N LEU A 170 17.25 -4.98 9.44
CA LEU A 170 18.60 -5.30 8.98
C LEU A 170 18.83 -4.83 7.54
N GLY A 171 17.87 -5.05 6.64
CA GLY A 171 17.93 -4.61 5.25
C GLY A 171 17.96 -3.08 5.10
N VAL A 172 17.15 -2.37 5.89
CA VAL A 172 17.15 -0.90 5.91
C VAL A 172 18.46 -0.37 6.46
N ALA A 173 18.96 -0.91 7.59
CA ALA A 173 20.19 -0.45 8.20
C ALA A 173 21.39 -0.66 7.26
N SER A 174 21.55 -1.88 6.75
CA SER A 174 22.62 -2.19 5.78
C SER A 174 22.47 -1.36 4.50
N GLY A 175 21.26 -1.28 3.94
CA GLY A 175 21.00 -0.58 2.68
C GLY A 175 21.19 0.92 2.78
N PHE A 176 20.81 1.52 3.91
CA PHE A 176 21.04 2.92 4.19
C PHE A 176 22.54 3.22 4.30
N ILE A 177 23.30 2.41 5.05
CA ILE A 177 24.75 2.58 5.20
C ILE A 177 25.46 2.44 3.84
N THR A 178 25.18 1.37 3.09
CA THR A 178 25.78 1.17 1.76
C THR A 178 25.37 2.25 0.79
N GLY A 179 24.10 2.69 0.83
CA GLY A 179 23.58 3.77 0.00
C GLY A 179 24.28 5.10 0.26
N VAL A 180 24.48 5.45 1.54
CA VAL A 180 25.22 6.67 1.92
C VAL A 180 26.67 6.61 1.46
N CYS A 181 27.35 5.48 1.67
CA CYS A 181 28.73 5.30 1.26
C CYS A 181 28.91 5.39 -0.26
N ILE A 182 28.04 4.73 -1.04
CA ILE A 182 28.05 4.76 -2.51
C ILE A 182 27.67 6.15 -3.05
N GLY A 183 26.71 6.83 -2.43
CA GLY A 183 26.27 8.16 -2.84
C GLY A 183 27.30 9.25 -2.59
N TRP A 184 28.08 9.14 -1.51
CA TRP A 184 29.05 10.16 -1.10
C TRP A 184 30.46 9.96 -1.66
N SER A 185 30.95 8.71 -1.71
CA SER A 185 32.35 8.40 -2.00
C SER A 185 32.56 7.90 -3.43
N LYS A 186 33.35 8.63 -4.25
CA LYS A 186 33.65 8.24 -5.64
C LYS A 186 34.30 6.84 -5.74
N PRO A 187 35.30 6.48 -4.92
CA PRO A 187 35.88 5.13 -4.96
C PRO A 187 34.87 4.03 -4.60
N VAL A 188 34.03 4.25 -3.59
CA VAL A 188 33.00 3.27 -3.19
C VAL A 188 31.95 3.15 -4.29
N ARG A 189 31.58 4.26 -4.95
CA ARG A 189 30.66 4.24 -6.09
C ARG A 189 31.20 3.45 -7.27
N TYR A 190 32.50 3.56 -7.57
CA TYR A 190 33.14 2.84 -8.66
C TYR A 190 33.02 1.32 -8.50
N TRP A 191 33.24 0.78 -7.29
CA TRP A 191 33.14 -0.65 -7.01
C TRP A 191 31.72 -1.11 -6.65
N GLY A 192 30.94 -0.28 -5.96
CA GLY A 192 29.59 -0.61 -5.51
C GLY A 192 28.54 -0.61 -6.62
N MET A 193 28.66 0.26 -7.62
CA MET A 193 27.70 0.32 -8.73
C MET A 193 27.68 -0.96 -9.60
N PRO A 194 28.82 -1.54 -10.00
CA PRO A 194 28.84 -2.85 -10.68
C PRO A 194 28.19 -3.95 -9.84
N LEU A 195 28.47 -4.03 -8.55
CA LEU A 195 27.87 -5.01 -7.65
C LEU A 195 26.34 -4.89 -7.62
N LEU A 196 25.82 -3.66 -7.48
CA LEU A 196 24.38 -3.40 -7.51
C LEU A 196 23.74 -3.75 -8.86
N LYS A 197 24.45 -3.56 -9.98
CA LYS A 197 23.95 -3.93 -11.32
C LYS A 197 23.86 -5.45 -11.51
N VAL A 198 24.75 -6.22 -10.89
CA VAL A 198 24.77 -7.68 -10.99
C VAL A 198 23.78 -8.31 -10.02
N VAL A 199 23.77 -7.88 -8.77
CA VAL A 199 22.91 -8.44 -7.73
C VAL A 199 21.46 -7.95 -7.86
N GLY A 200 21.27 -6.70 -8.27
CA GLY A 200 19.97 -6.03 -8.27
C GLY A 200 18.86 -6.70 -9.07
N PRO A 201 19.11 -7.19 -10.30
CA PRO A 201 18.09 -7.86 -11.11
C PRO A 201 17.66 -9.23 -10.57
N ILE A 202 18.44 -9.85 -9.68
CA ILE A 202 18.16 -11.18 -9.17
C ILE A 202 17.16 -11.07 -8.01
N PRO A 203 15.95 -11.65 -8.10
CA PRO A 203 14.99 -11.58 -7.02
C PRO A 203 15.57 -12.30 -5.78
N ALA A 204 15.35 -11.73 -4.59
CA ALA A 204 15.85 -12.32 -3.36
C ALA A 204 15.38 -13.77 -3.18
N THR A 205 14.18 -14.10 -3.63
CA THR A 205 13.64 -15.47 -3.59
C THR A 205 14.45 -16.50 -4.40
N ALA A 206 15.20 -16.09 -5.43
CA ALA A 206 16.10 -16.99 -6.15
C ALA A 206 17.28 -17.47 -5.29
N TRP A 207 17.61 -16.75 -4.22
CA TRP A 207 18.68 -17.11 -3.29
C TRP A 207 18.25 -18.09 -2.21
N ILE A 208 16.98 -18.52 -2.17
CA ILE A 208 16.45 -19.42 -1.13
C ILE A 208 17.31 -20.67 -0.92
N PRO A 209 17.67 -21.45 -1.96
CA PRO A 209 18.45 -22.68 -1.74
C PRO A 209 19.81 -22.40 -1.10
N LEU A 210 20.50 -21.36 -1.54
CA LEU A 210 21.80 -20.97 -0.98
C LEU A 210 21.64 -20.46 0.46
N ALA A 211 20.63 -19.62 0.71
CA ALA A 211 20.36 -19.09 2.03
C ALA A 211 19.99 -20.20 3.03
N MET A 212 19.30 -21.25 2.60
CA MET A 212 18.98 -22.41 3.44
C MET A 212 20.21 -23.24 3.81
N VAL A 213 21.17 -23.39 2.90
CA VAL A 213 22.40 -24.19 3.14
C VAL A 213 23.40 -23.44 4.01
N VAL A 214 23.58 -22.14 3.79
CA VAL A 214 24.59 -21.33 4.49
C VAL A 214 24.13 -20.93 5.90
N SER A 215 22.83 -20.77 6.10
CA SER A 215 22.29 -20.24 7.35
C SER A 215 22.15 -21.32 8.43
N PRO A 216 22.37 -20.99 9.71
CA PRO A 216 22.18 -21.94 10.81
C PRO A 216 20.72 -22.38 11.04
N SER A 217 19.75 -21.57 10.62
CA SER A 217 18.33 -21.85 10.81
C SER A 217 17.49 -21.25 9.69
N ALA A 218 16.32 -21.84 9.44
CA ALA A 218 15.38 -21.35 8.44
C ALA A 218 14.85 -19.94 8.71
N VAL A 219 14.67 -19.59 9.99
CA VAL A 219 14.28 -18.24 10.41
C VAL A 219 15.38 -17.23 10.03
N PHE A 220 16.64 -17.60 10.23
CA PHE A 220 17.77 -16.77 9.83
C PHE A 220 17.87 -16.64 8.31
N SER A 221 17.68 -17.73 7.56
CA SER A 221 17.61 -17.68 6.10
C SER A 221 16.53 -16.72 5.62
N ALA A 222 15.31 -16.84 6.16
CA ALA A 222 14.19 -15.99 5.78
C ALA A 222 14.47 -14.51 6.11
N ALA A 223 14.99 -14.21 7.30
CA ALA A 223 15.39 -12.86 7.68
C ALA A 223 16.48 -12.30 6.75
N ALA A 224 17.47 -13.10 6.37
CA ALA A 224 18.54 -12.69 5.45
C ALA A 224 18.02 -12.40 4.05
N LEU A 225 17.08 -13.21 3.54
CA LEU A 225 16.43 -12.99 2.25
C LEU A 225 15.59 -11.72 2.25
N ILE A 226 14.82 -11.48 3.32
CA ILE A 226 14.07 -10.23 3.50
C ILE A 226 15.04 -9.04 3.55
N ALA A 227 16.14 -9.16 4.30
CA ALA A 227 17.15 -8.12 4.36
C ALA A 227 17.75 -7.82 2.99
N LEU A 228 18.05 -8.85 2.19
CA LEU A 228 18.55 -8.70 0.82
C LEU A 228 17.52 -8.01 -0.11
N ALA A 229 16.24 -8.40 -0.02
CA ALA A 229 15.16 -7.81 -0.79
C ALA A 229 14.98 -6.31 -0.50
N VAL A 230 15.17 -5.91 0.75
CA VAL A 230 15.05 -4.51 1.20
C VAL A 230 16.34 -3.73 0.92
N TRP A 231 17.49 -4.37 1.11
CA TRP A 231 18.81 -3.76 0.95
C TRP A 231 18.99 -3.12 -0.42
N PHE A 232 18.58 -3.80 -1.48
CA PHE A 232 18.79 -3.31 -2.86
C PHE A 232 18.08 -1.97 -3.15
N PRO A 233 16.74 -1.86 -3.07
CA PRO A 233 16.04 -0.61 -3.37
C PRO A 233 16.43 0.52 -2.41
N VAL A 234 16.66 0.21 -1.12
CA VAL A 234 17.11 1.21 -0.13
C VAL A 234 18.49 1.73 -0.50
N THR A 235 19.44 0.86 -0.84
CA THR A 235 20.80 1.27 -1.26
C THR A 235 20.75 2.14 -2.50
N MET A 236 20.04 1.68 -3.54
CA MET A 236 20.00 2.34 -4.84
C MET A 236 19.39 3.75 -4.73
N LEU A 237 18.23 3.88 -4.07
CA LEU A 237 17.54 5.16 -3.95
C LEU A 237 18.19 6.11 -2.96
N THR A 238 18.84 5.59 -1.91
CA THR A 238 19.66 6.41 -1.00
C THR A 238 20.90 6.94 -1.73
N ALA A 239 21.64 6.10 -2.46
CA ALA A 239 22.81 6.51 -3.23
C ALA A 239 22.45 7.54 -4.29
N SER A 240 21.36 7.30 -5.04
CA SER A 240 20.83 8.23 -6.03
C SER A 240 20.45 9.57 -5.39
N GLY A 241 19.66 9.55 -4.30
CA GLY A 241 19.24 10.76 -3.60
C GLY A 241 20.40 11.61 -3.10
N ILE A 242 21.42 10.98 -2.53
CA ILE A 242 22.61 11.69 -2.03
C ILE A 242 23.42 12.29 -3.18
N SER A 243 23.65 11.51 -4.25
CA SER A 243 24.42 11.97 -5.41
C SER A 243 23.74 13.09 -6.20
N ASN A 244 22.40 13.19 -6.12
CA ASN A 244 21.60 14.24 -6.77
C ASN A 244 21.38 15.47 -5.87
N THR A 245 22.00 15.53 -4.69
CA THR A 245 21.95 16.73 -3.84
C THR A 245 22.57 17.91 -4.60
N ARG A 246 21.84 19.03 -4.69
CA ARG A 246 22.30 20.22 -5.40
C ARG A 246 23.66 20.68 -4.85
N THR A 247 24.64 20.80 -5.73
CA THR A 247 26.01 21.23 -5.35
C THR A 247 26.01 22.58 -4.64
N SER A 248 25.08 23.48 -5.00
CA SER A 248 24.93 24.78 -4.35
C SER A 248 24.69 24.69 -2.84
N TYR A 249 23.92 23.71 -2.35
CA TYR A 249 23.73 23.51 -0.90
C TYR A 249 25.01 23.06 -0.21
N LEU A 250 25.80 22.21 -0.88
CA LEU A 250 27.07 21.73 -0.36
C LEU A 250 28.13 22.84 -0.34
N ASP A 251 28.17 23.67 -1.38
CA ASP A 251 29.15 24.76 -1.50
C ASP A 251 28.86 25.88 -0.50
N VAL A 252 27.59 26.27 -0.32
CA VAL A 252 27.19 27.24 0.73
C VAL A 252 27.53 26.72 2.13
N ALA A 253 27.32 25.44 2.41
CA ALA A 253 27.69 24.88 3.70
C ALA A 253 29.22 24.87 3.91
N ARG A 254 30.01 24.59 2.85
CA ARG A 254 31.47 24.65 2.90
C ARG A 254 32.00 26.06 3.14
N THR A 255 31.41 27.09 2.53
CA THR A 255 31.82 28.49 2.76
C THR A 255 31.55 28.95 4.19
N LEU A 256 30.56 28.36 4.87
CA LEU A 256 30.29 28.55 6.30
C LEU A 256 31.17 27.68 7.23
N GLY A 257 32.19 27.00 6.69
CA GLY A 257 33.12 26.18 7.47
C GLY A 257 32.63 24.77 7.82
N ALA A 258 31.59 24.26 7.15
CA ALA A 258 31.09 22.92 7.44
C ALA A 258 32.08 21.82 7.05
N GLY A 259 32.43 20.97 8.02
CA GLY A 259 33.24 19.78 7.78
C GLY A 259 32.48 18.64 7.06
N PRO A 260 33.18 17.59 6.58
CA PRO A 260 32.59 16.51 5.78
C PRO A 260 31.42 15.79 6.48
N ARG A 261 31.52 15.55 7.79
CA ARG A 261 30.46 14.91 8.58
C ARG A 261 29.20 15.78 8.62
N TYR A 262 29.37 17.09 8.76
CA TYR A 262 28.24 18.03 8.77
C TYR A 262 27.53 18.04 7.42
N LEU A 263 28.30 18.05 6.32
CA LEU A 263 27.72 18.00 4.97
C LEU A 263 26.89 16.74 4.75
N ILE A 264 27.35 15.57 5.22
CA ILE A 264 26.61 14.31 5.07
C ILE A 264 25.32 14.33 5.91
N PHE A 265 25.43 14.51 7.22
CA PHE A 265 24.32 14.31 8.15
C PHE A 265 23.32 15.48 8.19
N ARG A 266 23.76 16.70 7.90
CA ARG A 266 22.91 17.90 8.00
C ARG A 266 22.50 18.50 6.66
N VAL A 267 23.13 18.11 5.55
CA VAL A 267 22.81 18.66 4.21
C VAL A 267 22.36 17.56 3.27
N ALA A 268 23.23 16.57 3.00
CA ALA A 268 22.98 15.54 1.98
C ALA A 268 21.88 14.55 2.38
N ILE A 269 21.93 13.97 3.59
CA ILE A 269 20.91 13.03 4.06
C ILE A 269 19.53 13.69 4.11
N PRO A 270 19.34 14.87 4.75
CA PRO A 270 18.04 15.54 4.77
C PRO A 270 17.50 15.88 3.37
N ALA A 271 18.38 16.28 2.43
CA ALA A 271 17.99 16.53 1.04
C ALA A 271 17.57 15.26 0.30
N ALA A 272 18.20 14.12 0.62
CA ALA A 272 17.92 12.81 0.02
C ALA A 272 16.76 12.04 0.66
N LEU A 273 16.21 12.52 1.81
CA LEU A 273 15.14 11.83 2.54
C LEU A 273 13.94 11.42 1.68
N PRO A 274 13.43 12.23 0.73
CA PRO A 274 12.33 11.83 -0.13
C PRO A 274 12.66 10.57 -0.94
N SER A 275 13.86 10.51 -1.54
CA SER A 275 14.34 9.34 -2.27
C SER A 275 14.56 8.13 -1.35
N ILE A 276 15.10 8.35 -0.14
CA ILE A 276 15.27 7.29 0.86
C ILE A 276 13.90 6.67 1.21
N PHE A 277 12.86 7.48 1.42
CA PHE A 277 11.50 6.98 1.70
C PHE A 277 10.90 6.21 0.53
N VAL A 278 11.18 6.58 -0.73
CA VAL A 278 10.80 5.75 -1.88
C VAL A 278 11.50 4.39 -1.81
N GLY A 279 12.78 4.36 -1.40
CA GLY A 279 13.53 3.13 -1.20
C GLY A 279 12.95 2.26 -0.08
N LEU A 280 12.57 2.87 1.05
CA LEU A 280 11.91 2.19 2.16
C LEU A 280 10.57 1.58 1.74
N PHE A 281 9.78 2.30 0.93
CA PHE A 281 8.49 1.83 0.41
C PHE A 281 8.66 0.66 -0.57
N MET A 282 9.55 0.79 -1.56
CA MET A 282 9.83 -0.28 -2.51
C MET A 282 10.43 -1.51 -1.81
N GLY A 283 11.33 -1.31 -0.85
CA GLY A 283 11.88 -2.37 -0.01
C GLY A 283 10.80 -3.06 0.82
N LEU A 284 9.85 -2.31 1.38
CA LEU A 284 8.75 -2.89 2.15
C LEU A 284 7.85 -3.76 1.26
N GLY A 285 7.51 -3.31 0.06
CA GLY A 285 6.77 -4.14 -0.91
C GLY A 285 7.51 -5.43 -1.27
N ALA A 286 8.82 -5.35 -1.55
CA ALA A 286 9.64 -6.51 -1.85
C ALA A 286 9.78 -7.47 -0.65
N SER A 287 9.81 -6.93 0.57
CA SER A 287 9.88 -7.72 1.80
C SER A 287 8.64 -8.56 2.03
N PHE A 288 7.43 -8.07 1.69
CA PHE A 288 6.20 -8.84 1.82
C PHE A 288 6.19 -10.06 0.91
N LEU A 289 6.54 -9.88 -0.37
CA LEU A 289 6.63 -10.99 -1.31
C LEU A 289 7.66 -12.02 -0.86
N THR A 290 8.83 -11.55 -0.42
CA THR A 290 9.92 -12.42 0.03
C THR A 290 9.58 -13.14 1.32
N LEU A 291 8.92 -12.47 2.28
CA LEU A 291 8.45 -13.05 3.54
C LEU A 291 7.54 -14.25 3.27
N VAL A 292 6.50 -14.07 2.46
CA VAL A 292 5.52 -15.13 2.17
C VAL A 292 6.22 -16.34 1.56
N VAL A 293 7.05 -16.13 0.53
CA VAL A 293 7.76 -17.22 -0.14
C VAL A 293 8.76 -17.91 0.80
N ALA A 294 9.49 -17.15 1.63
CA ALA A 294 10.47 -17.72 2.55
C ALA A 294 9.81 -18.54 3.68
N GLU A 295 8.68 -18.05 4.22
CA GLU A 295 7.90 -18.78 5.23
C GLU A 295 7.30 -20.08 4.67
N SER A 296 6.81 -20.05 3.43
CA SER A 296 6.23 -21.22 2.77
C SER A 296 7.21 -22.38 2.58
N VAL A 297 8.52 -22.11 2.48
CA VAL A 297 9.53 -23.14 2.18
C VAL A 297 10.25 -23.64 3.43
N GLY A 298 10.57 -22.76 4.38
CA GLY A 298 11.56 -23.08 5.42
C GLY A 298 11.07 -23.06 6.87
N VAL A 299 10.05 -22.27 7.19
CA VAL A 299 9.71 -21.95 8.59
C VAL A 299 8.52 -22.79 9.06
N LYS A 300 8.47 -23.14 10.35
CA LYS A 300 7.39 -23.93 10.96
C LYS A 300 6.25 -23.08 11.54
N SER A 301 6.30 -21.77 11.36
CA SER A 301 5.31 -20.80 11.82
C SER A 301 5.36 -19.56 10.93
N GLY A 302 4.21 -18.91 10.73
CA GLY A 302 4.08 -17.75 9.84
C GLY A 302 2.84 -17.84 8.95
N LEU A 303 2.39 -16.70 8.43
CA LEU A 303 1.25 -16.61 7.53
C LEU A 303 1.51 -17.35 6.21
N GLY A 304 2.72 -17.27 5.66
CA GLY A 304 3.11 -18.00 4.45
C GLY A 304 3.16 -19.51 4.66
N TRP A 305 3.65 -19.94 5.83
CA TRP A 305 3.62 -21.36 6.24
C TRP A 305 2.18 -21.86 6.38
N TYR A 306 1.32 -21.10 7.06
CA TYR A 306 -0.08 -21.48 7.30
C TYR A 306 -0.86 -21.64 5.98
N VAL A 307 -0.62 -20.77 5.00
CA VAL A 307 -1.19 -20.91 3.65
C VAL A 307 -0.74 -22.21 2.99
N SER A 308 0.56 -22.50 2.97
CA SER A 308 1.09 -23.72 2.37
C SER A 308 0.62 -24.99 3.07
N TRP A 309 0.52 -24.96 4.40
CA TRP A 309 0.00 -26.06 5.19
C TRP A 309 -1.48 -26.32 4.89
N ALA A 310 -2.34 -25.28 4.95
CA ALA A 310 -3.76 -25.39 4.65
C ALA A 310 -4.03 -25.85 3.20
N GLN A 311 -3.22 -25.36 2.25
CA GLN A 311 -3.28 -25.80 0.85
C GLN A 311 -2.93 -27.29 0.70
N GLY A 312 -1.96 -27.80 1.47
CA GLY A 312 -1.59 -29.23 1.47
C GLY A 312 -2.73 -30.15 1.91
N TRP A 313 -3.61 -29.67 2.78
CA TRP A 313 -4.82 -30.40 3.23
C TRP A 313 -6.07 -30.10 2.39
N ALA A 314 -5.94 -29.31 1.31
CA ALA A 314 -7.06 -28.81 0.50
C ALA A 314 -8.14 -28.07 1.32
N GLU A 315 -7.77 -27.50 2.47
CA GLU A 315 -8.66 -26.68 3.31
C GLU A 315 -8.62 -25.22 2.87
N TYR A 316 -9.21 -24.94 1.71
CA TYR A 316 -9.14 -23.59 1.13
C TYR A 316 -9.82 -22.53 1.99
N GLY A 317 -10.81 -22.88 2.84
CA GLY A 317 -11.38 -21.96 3.84
C GLY A 317 -10.31 -21.26 4.68
N LYS A 318 -9.32 -22.04 5.14
CA LYS A 318 -8.15 -21.55 5.89
C LYS A 318 -7.17 -20.76 5.02
N VAL A 319 -6.98 -21.16 3.76
CA VAL A 319 -6.16 -20.41 2.80
C VAL A 319 -6.71 -19.00 2.61
N TYR A 320 -7.99 -18.85 2.30
CA TYR A 320 -8.63 -17.54 2.14
C TYR A 320 -8.62 -16.73 3.44
N ALA A 321 -8.85 -17.38 4.59
CA ALA A 321 -8.76 -16.73 5.90
C ALA A 321 -7.38 -16.08 6.12
N SER A 322 -6.30 -16.82 5.83
CA SER A 322 -4.93 -16.31 5.94
C SER A 322 -4.65 -15.18 4.95
N LEU A 323 -5.14 -15.28 3.70
CA LEU A 323 -5.00 -14.21 2.70
C LEU A 323 -5.67 -12.90 3.14
N VAL A 324 -6.86 -12.97 3.76
CA VAL A 324 -7.56 -11.81 4.31
C VAL A 324 -6.75 -11.17 5.43
N ILE A 325 -6.24 -11.98 6.37
CA ILE A 325 -5.38 -11.50 7.47
C ILE A 325 -4.11 -10.88 6.92
N MET A 326 -3.48 -11.50 5.93
CA MET A 326 -2.27 -11.01 5.29
C MET A 326 -2.49 -9.66 4.57
N ALA A 327 -3.61 -9.49 3.89
CA ALA A 327 -3.99 -8.22 3.28
C ALA A 327 -4.16 -7.12 4.33
N ALA A 328 -4.86 -7.40 5.43
CA ALA A 328 -5.01 -6.45 6.55
C ALA A 328 -3.66 -6.12 7.21
N PHE A 329 -2.82 -7.13 7.40
CA PHE A 329 -1.50 -7.03 7.99
C PHE A 329 -0.56 -6.14 7.15
N PHE A 330 -0.40 -6.44 5.86
CA PHE A 330 0.43 -5.65 4.95
C PHE A 330 -0.09 -4.23 4.77
N SER A 331 -1.42 -4.05 4.66
CA SER A 331 -2.04 -2.73 4.58
C SER A 331 -1.75 -1.90 5.84
N THR A 332 -1.80 -2.51 7.02
CA THR A 332 -1.50 -1.85 8.29
C THR A 332 -0.04 -1.38 8.33
N ILE A 333 0.91 -2.23 7.97
CA ILE A 333 2.34 -1.89 7.96
C ILE A 333 2.65 -0.80 6.92
N MET A 334 2.08 -0.90 5.72
CA MET A 334 2.20 0.16 4.70
C MET A 334 1.65 1.50 5.19
N THR A 335 0.48 1.49 5.81
CA THR A 335 -0.13 2.70 6.38
C THR A 335 0.75 3.31 7.46
N LEU A 336 1.36 2.49 8.32
CA LEU A 336 2.30 2.94 9.33
C LEU A 336 3.54 3.60 8.71
N LEU A 337 4.11 3.00 7.65
CA LEU A 337 5.24 3.58 6.93
C LEU A 337 4.89 4.94 6.32
N PHE A 338 3.72 5.07 5.68
CA PHE A 338 3.28 6.35 5.11
C PHE A 338 3.02 7.41 6.18
N LYS A 339 2.42 7.03 7.30
CA LYS A 339 2.22 7.95 8.42
C LYS A 339 3.54 8.42 9.01
N LEU A 340 4.55 7.55 9.07
CA LEU A 340 5.91 7.92 9.48
C LEU A 340 6.54 8.89 8.48
N ARG A 341 6.48 8.57 7.18
CA ARG A 341 6.96 9.45 6.10
C ARG A 341 6.34 10.83 6.19
N ASP A 342 5.02 10.92 6.32
CA ASP A 342 4.30 12.20 6.32
C ASP A 342 4.63 13.05 7.55
N ARG A 343 4.95 12.41 8.69
CA ARG A 343 5.46 13.10 9.89
C ARG A 343 6.90 13.56 9.76
N VAL A 344 7.74 12.80 9.08
CA VAL A 344 9.13 13.19 8.84
C VAL A 344 9.13 14.30 7.80
N LEU A 345 8.61 14.08 6.59
CA LEU A 345 8.64 15.00 5.46
C LEU A 345 7.65 16.19 5.54
N VAL A 346 7.26 16.63 6.74
CA VAL A 346 6.33 17.77 6.93
C VAL A 346 6.85 19.05 6.26
N TRP A 347 8.18 19.23 6.16
CA TRP A 347 8.79 20.39 5.52
C TRP A 347 8.72 20.36 3.98
N GLN A 348 8.45 19.21 3.37
CA GLN A 348 8.42 19.01 1.92
C GLN A 348 7.01 19.08 1.30
N LYS A 349 6.03 19.67 2.02
CA LYS A 349 4.65 19.80 1.54
C LYS A 349 4.58 20.44 0.15
N GLY A 350 4.09 19.68 -0.83
CA GLY A 350 3.73 20.20 -2.15
C GLY A 350 4.12 19.33 -3.35
N MET A 351 5.09 18.40 -3.22
CA MET A 351 5.65 17.73 -4.42
C MET A 351 5.07 16.35 -4.75
N ILE A 352 4.50 15.60 -3.79
CA ILE A 352 3.95 14.26 -4.07
C ILE A 352 2.72 13.99 -3.19
N LYS A 353 1.53 13.99 -3.82
CA LYS A 353 0.30 13.41 -3.25
C LYS A 353 0.10 12.04 -3.90
N TRP A 354 0.07 10.99 -3.09
CA TRP A 354 -0.28 9.63 -3.52
C TRP A 354 -1.77 9.38 -3.29
#